data_AF-A0A8C1J908-F1
#
_entry.id   AF-A0A8C1J908-F1
#
_cell.length_a   1.000
_cell.length_b   1.000
_cell.length_c   1.000
_cell.angle_alpha   90.00
_cell.angle_beta   90.00
_cell.angle_gamma   90.00
#
_symmetry.space_group_name_H-M   'P 1'
#
loop_
_entity.id
_entity.type
_entity.pdbx_description
1 polymer ?
#
loop_
_entity_poly.entity_id
_entity_poly.type
_entity_poly.pdbx_seq_one_letter_code
_entity_poly.pdbx_strand_id
1 'polypeptide(L)'
;MDRWMWLRCLFGPSLQRIHRSPDQTRTDGRPPRRGWNYQPRGLERHTDSILGWASVLWSLSYYSSPLLLCYLYRKGYICSSKLAPLSQYVGTALVCLIGVACLRGWGRWRNPEYVQFISILEETRRDHTPNNKKKLACFDFDFKHWPVDFSWKEVSSPKLSKGGVSLLRPEPKHRGAADSVLNSVRTLPCHILSYLIVHSFGRRMLYPGSLGLLQKAMRPMLQQGQARLVEEYDGQRNKLVACDGNEIDTMFVDRRKDGGQAGKTLVICCEGNAGFYEVGCMNTPLDGGYSVLGWNHPGFGGSTGVPLPQNEANAMDVVIQFAVHKLGFQLSDIIVYAWSIGGFTASWAVMSYPEIRALVLDASFDDLLPLALKVMPDSWRPLVTRTVRQYMNLNNAEQLCKYQGPVLLIRRTKDEIITTTGPEDIMSNRGNDLLLKLLQYRYPKVMTEDALRAVRQWLAAGTPIEEESVYTGYEVDDDWCLSVLQSYQTDRETLFPWSVGEDMTLEGRRQLALFLVCYKKNTVYPVNKNATLSLSSGTKVYAKL
;
A
#
# COMPACT_ATOMS: atom_id res chain seq x y z
N MET A 1 -14.82 38.50 17.39
CA MET A 1 -14.43 37.13 16.98
C MET A 1 -13.04 36.72 17.51
N ASP A 2 -12.25 37.62 18.12
CA ASP A 2 -10.82 37.38 18.42
C ASP A 2 -10.49 36.60 19.71
N ARG A 3 -11.37 36.57 20.72
CA ARG A 3 -11.04 35.94 22.04
C ARG A 3 -10.73 34.43 21.95
N TRP A 4 -11.23 33.73 20.94
CA TRP A 4 -10.99 32.29 20.75
C TRP A 4 -9.86 32.00 19.75
N MET A 5 -9.36 33.00 19.03
CA MET A 5 -8.32 32.81 18.00
C MET A 5 -7.00 32.36 18.62
N TRP A 6 -6.62 32.93 19.76
CA TRP A 6 -5.41 32.53 20.47
C TRP A 6 -5.44 31.05 20.90
N LEU A 7 -6.57 30.57 21.43
CA LEU A 7 -6.75 29.16 21.80
C LEU A 7 -6.64 28.24 20.57
N ARG A 8 -7.18 28.67 19.43
CA ARG A 8 -7.06 27.94 18.16
C ARG A 8 -5.63 27.88 17.65
N CYS A 9 -4.85 28.94 17.83
CA CYS A 9 -3.42 28.94 17.49
C CYS A 9 -2.58 28.07 18.44
N LEU A 10 -2.96 27.98 19.72
CA LEU A 10 -2.31 27.16 20.73
C LEU A 10 -2.44 25.66 20.43
N PHE A 11 -3.68 25.22 20.17
CA PHE A 11 -4.00 23.81 19.90
C PHE A 11 -4.03 23.47 18.40
N GLY A 12 -3.75 24.45 17.54
CA GLY A 12 -3.83 24.29 16.10
C GLY A 12 -2.75 23.36 15.53
N PRO A 13 -3.01 22.74 14.35
CA PRO A 13 -2.03 21.93 13.64
C PRO A 13 -0.76 22.69 13.29
N SER A 14 0.35 21.96 13.10
CA SER A 14 1.53 22.50 12.44
C SER A 14 1.24 22.72 10.95
N LEU A 15 1.37 23.97 10.50
CA LEU A 15 1.36 24.31 9.08
C LEU A 15 2.76 24.06 8.51
N GLN A 16 2.83 23.44 7.34
CA GLN A 16 4.07 22.94 6.74
C GLN A 16 4.37 23.68 5.44
N ARG A 17 3.37 23.76 4.54
CA ARG A 17 3.52 24.39 3.23
C ARG A 17 2.25 25.13 2.82
N ILE A 18 2.43 26.20 2.05
CA ILE A 18 1.36 26.93 1.38
C ILE A 18 1.55 26.69 -0.12
N HIS A 19 0.61 25.96 -0.71
CA HIS A 19 0.58 25.63 -2.13
C HIS A 19 0.04 26.81 -2.94
N ARG A 20 0.27 26.73 -4.26
CA ARG A 20 -0.28 27.68 -5.22
C ARG A 20 -1.82 27.67 -5.14
N SER A 21 -2.44 28.84 -5.09
CA SER A 21 -3.88 28.96 -5.29
C SER A 21 -4.23 28.77 -6.78
N PRO A 22 -5.17 27.87 -7.14
CA PRO A 22 -5.56 27.65 -8.54
C PRO A 22 -6.08 28.91 -9.24
N ASP A 23 -6.67 29.84 -8.48
CA ASP A 23 -7.36 31.03 -9.01
C ASP A 23 -6.44 32.28 -9.11
N GLN A 24 -5.14 32.16 -8.79
CA GLN A 24 -4.16 33.23 -9.02
C GLN A 24 -3.63 33.22 -10.46
N THR A 25 -4.48 33.53 -11.44
CA THR A 25 -4.01 34.20 -12.66
C THR A 25 -3.76 35.66 -12.31
N ARG A 26 -2.49 36.01 -12.05
CA ARG A 26 -2.11 37.42 -11.91
C ARG A 26 -2.28 38.10 -13.27
N THR A 27 -3.06 39.18 -13.30
CA THR A 27 -3.25 40.09 -14.45
C THR A 27 -1.97 40.81 -14.90
N ASP A 28 -0.86 40.67 -14.16
CA ASP A 28 0.32 41.54 -14.27
C ASP A 28 1.53 40.89 -15.00
N GLY A 29 1.35 39.78 -15.72
CA GLY A 29 2.40 39.20 -16.58
C GLY A 29 3.66 38.67 -15.87
N ARG A 30 3.70 38.66 -14.53
CA ARG A 30 4.80 38.04 -13.74
C ARG A 30 4.55 36.54 -13.58
N PRO A 31 5.60 35.69 -13.54
CA PRO A 31 5.43 34.26 -13.31
C PRO A 31 4.67 34.04 -11.98
N PRO A 32 3.73 33.08 -11.95
CA PRO A 32 2.94 32.79 -10.75
C PRO A 32 3.88 32.45 -9.59
N ARG A 33 3.55 32.89 -8.36
CA ARG A 33 4.36 32.57 -7.18
C ARG A 33 4.34 31.05 -6.98
N ARG A 34 5.52 30.43 -7.05
CA ARG A 34 5.74 29.03 -6.67
C ARG A 34 5.30 28.84 -5.21
N GLY A 35 4.71 27.69 -4.86
CA GLY A 35 4.36 27.38 -3.48
C GLY A 35 5.60 27.52 -2.57
N TRP A 36 5.40 27.94 -1.33
CA TRP A 36 6.49 28.16 -0.37
C TRP A 36 6.25 27.42 0.94
N ASN A 37 7.35 27.04 1.59
CA ASN A 37 7.29 26.43 2.91
C ASN A 37 6.90 27.50 3.93
N TYR A 38 6.05 27.13 4.88
CA TYR A 38 5.64 28.02 5.96
C TYR A 38 6.87 28.47 6.75
N GLN A 39 7.01 29.78 6.96
CA GLN A 39 8.13 30.34 7.69
C GLN A 39 7.70 30.71 9.13
N PRO A 40 8.00 29.86 10.13
CA PRO A 40 7.71 30.21 11.51
C PRO A 40 8.59 31.40 11.93
N ARG A 41 8.00 32.35 12.64
CA ARG A 41 8.75 33.49 13.21
C ARG A 41 9.68 33.01 14.33
N GLY A 42 10.64 33.86 14.72
CA GLY A 42 11.69 33.51 15.70
C GLY A 42 11.17 32.76 16.93
N LEU A 43 10.12 33.25 17.59
CA LEU A 43 9.56 32.60 18.77
C LEU A 43 9.02 31.18 18.47
N GLU A 44 8.19 31.04 17.42
CA GLU A 44 7.63 29.75 17.00
C GLU A 44 8.75 28.77 16.64
N ARG A 45 9.74 29.20 15.86
CA ARG A 45 10.87 28.37 15.42
C ARG A 45 11.65 27.76 16.59
N HIS A 46 11.97 28.55 17.62
CA HIS A 46 12.69 28.05 18.80
C HIS A 46 11.82 27.07 19.60
N THR A 47 10.54 27.39 19.80
CA THR A 47 9.61 26.51 20.53
C THR A 47 9.36 25.19 19.80
N ASP A 48 9.23 25.20 18.47
CA ASP A 48 9.06 23.99 17.67
C ASP A 48 10.33 23.11 17.70
N SER A 49 11.51 23.71 17.72
CA SER A 49 12.77 22.96 17.90
C SER A 49 12.79 22.21 19.24
N ILE A 50 12.41 22.87 20.34
CA ILE A 50 12.37 22.25 21.68
C ILE A 50 11.34 21.11 21.72
N LEU A 51 10.13 21.35 21.20
CA LEU A 51 9.08 20.32 21.12
C LEU A 51 9.48 19.16 20.21
N GLY A 52 10.22 19.44 19.13
CA GLY A 52 10.81 18.44 18.25
C GLY A 52 11.77 17.51 18.98
N TRP A 53 12.72 18.07 19.74
CA TRP A 53 13.64 17.29 20.59
C TRP A 53 12.91 16.46 21.64
N ALA A 54 11.92 17.04 22.32
CA ALA A 54 11.10 16.31 23.28
C ALA A 54 10.37 15.12 22.63
N SER A 55 9.83 15.31 21.41
CA SER A 55 9.19 14.24 20.64
C SER A 55 10.15 13.13 20.22
N VAL A 56 11.39 13.48 19.84
CA VAL A 56 12.43 12.49 19.51
C VAL A 56 12.84 11.70 20.75
N LEU A 57 13.09 12.37 21.88
CA LEU A 57 13.40 11.72 23.16
C LEU A 57 12.28 10.79 23.59
N TRP A 58 11.01 11.23 23.50
CA TRP A 58 9.85 10.39 23.79
C TRP A 58 9.82 9.13 22.91
N SER A 59 10.10 9.28 21.61
CA SER A 59 10.12 8.16 20.67
C SER A 59 11.25 7.18 21.02
N LEU A 60 12.46 7.68 21.29
CA LEU A 60 13.60 6.87 21.71
C LEU A 60 13.31 6.14 23.03
N SER A 61 12.75 6.83 24.02
CA SER A 61 12.33 6.23 25.29
C SER A 61 11.26 5.16 25.10
N TYR A 62 10.29 5.37 24.22
CA TYR A 62 9.26 4.38 23.91
C TYR A 62 9.88 3.10 23.32
N TYR A 63 10.76 3.23 22.32
CA TYR A 63 11.39 2.06 21.68
C TYR A 63 12.43 1.37 22.58
N SER A 64 13.14 2.12 23.42
CA SER A 64 14.10 1.56 24.39
C SER A 64 13.46 1.15 25.73
N SER A 65 12.15 1.39 25.91
CA SER A 65 11.46 1.18 27.19
C SER A 65 11.61 -0.23 27.77
N PRO A 66 11.59 -1.33 27.00
CA PRO A 66 11.78 -2.67 27.58
C PRO A 66 13.19 -2.84 28.17
N LEU A 67 14.21 -2.34 27.48
CA LEU A 67 15.61 -2.40 27.93
C LEU A 67 15.84 -1.47 29.13
N LEU A 68 15.27 -0.25 29.08
CA LEU A 68 15.30 0.70 30.18
C LEU A 68 14.62 0.15 31.43
N LEU A 69 13.45 -0.49 31.28
CA LEU A 69 12.73 -1.08 32.41
C LEU A 69 13.53 -2.22 33.05
N CYS A 70 14.11 -3.11 32.25
CA CYS A 70 15.00 -4.17 32.75
C CYS A 70 16.23 -3.61 33.48
N TYR A 71 16.83 -2.54 32.94
CA TYR A 71 17.96 -1.86 33.58
C TYR A 71 17.56 -1.23 34.92
N LEU A 72 16.45 -0.49 34.95
CA LEU A 72 15.93 0.18 36.15
C LEU A 72 15.53 -0.82 37.24
N TYR A 73 14.94 -1.95 36.85
CA TYR A 73 14.63 -3.07 37.74
C TYR A 73 15.90 -3.67 38.32
N ARG A 74 16.88 -4.05 37.48
CA ARG A 74 18.15 -4.64 37.91
C ARG A 74 18.95 -3.75 38.86
N LYS A 75 18.85 -2.42 38.69
CA LYS A 75 19.52 -1.43 39.53
C LYS A 75 18.72 -0.99 40.76
N GLY A 76 17.51 -1.54 40.96
CA GLY A 76 16.67 -1.22 42.12
C GLY A 76 16.19 0.24 42.14
N TYR A 77 15.99 0.85 40.97
CA TYR A 77 15.43 2.21 40.88
C TYR A 77 13.91 2.24 41.05
N ILE A 78 13.24 1.08 41.03
CA ILE A 78 11.79 0.92 41.27
C ILE A 78 11.52 0.82 42.79
N CYS A 79 11.97 1.81 43.56
CA CYS A 79 11.70 1.94 44.99
C CYS A 79 11.04 3.30 45.28
N SER A 80 10.05 3.32 46.17
CA SER A 80 9.22 4.51 46.47
C SER A 80 10.05 5.77 46.82
N SER A 81 11.17 5.59 47.53
CA SER A 81 12.08 6.66 47.91
C SER A 81 12.78 7.36 46.74
N LYS A 82 13.00 6.67 45.62
CA LYS A 82 13.66 7.22 44.42
C LYS A 82 12.66 7.65 43.33
N LEU A 83 11.42 7.18 43.41
CA LEU A 83 10.33 7.58 42.52
C LEU A 83 9.83 9.00 42.80
N ALA A 84 9.82 9.44 44.06
CA ALA A 84 9.38 10.79 44.43
C ALA A 84 10.17 11.92 43.74
N PRO A 85 11.52 11.99 43.80
CA PRO A 85 12.27 13.03 43.09
C PRO A 85 12.15 12.89 41.56
N LEU A 86 12.08 11.67 41.01
CA LEU A 86 11.85 11.45 39.58
C LEU A 86 10.52 12.06 39.12
N SER A 87 9.45 11.89 39.91
CA SER A 87 8.14 12.47 39.60
C SER A 87 8.17 14.01 39.58
N GLN A 88 8.98 14.64 40.45
CA GLN A 88 9.16 16.10 40.47
C GLN A 88 9.91 16.61 39.24
N TYR A 89 10.94 15.88 38.77
CA TYR A 89 11.62 16.22 37.52
C TYR A 89 10.70 16.09 36.30
N VAL A 90 9.92 15.00 36.23
CA VAL A 90 8.93 14.80 35.16
C VAL A 90 7.85 15.89 35.20
N GLY A 91 7.34 16.22 36.40
CA GLY A 91 6.37 17.29 36.58
C GLY A 91 6.89 18.65 36.13
N THR A 92 8.11 19.01 36.56
CA THR A 92 8.77 20.26 36.14
C THR A 92 8.97 20.31 34.62
N ALA A 93 9.45 19.21 34.02
CA ALA A 93 9.62 19.11 32.57
C ALA A 93 8.28 19.30 31.83
N LEU A 94 7.19 18.70 32.32
CA LEU A 94 5.86 18.86 31.74
C LEU A 94 5.36 20.30 31.82
N VAL A 95 5.53 20.98 32.96
CA VAL A 95 5.18 22.40 33.11
C VAL A 95 5.98 23.27 32.14
N CYS A 96 7.28 23.02 32.01
CA CYS A 96 8.11 23.72 31.01
C CYS A 96 7.62 23.50 29.59
N LEU A 97 7.27 22.26 29.21
CA LEU A 97 6.74 21.94 27.89
C LEU A 97 5.39 22.61 27.61
N ILE A 98 4.52 22.72 28.62
CA ILE A 98 3.26 23.49 28.53
C ILE A 98 3.57 24.98 28.28
N GLY A 99 4.53 25.55 29.01
CA GLY A 99 4.99 26.92 28.79
C GLY A 99 5.52 27.15 27.37
N VAL A 100 6.32 26.22 26.85
CA VAL A 100 6.82 26.24 25.46
C VAL A 100 5.66 26.16 24.44
N ALA A 101 4.65 25.32 24.70
CA ALA A 101 3.47 25.25 23.84
C ALA A 101 2.67 26.56 23.82
N CYS A 102 2.51 27.23 24.97
CA CYS A 102 1.89 28.55 25.08
C CYS A 102 2.64 29.62 24.26
N LEU A 103 3.98 29.64 24.36
CA LEU A 103 4.82 30.54 23.57
C LEU A 103 4.71 30.27 22.06
N ARG A 104 4.65 28.99 21.66
CA ARG A 104 4.39 28.61 20.27
C ARG A 104 3.04 29.14 19.78
N GLY A 105 1.98 28.97 20.57
CA GLY A 105 0.65 29.48 20.27
C GLY A 105 0.63 31.01 20.08
N TRP A 106 1.37 31.73 20.91
CA TRP A 106 1.57 33.18 20.77
C TRP A 106 2.31 33.54 19.48
N GLY A 107 3.37 32.80 19.12
CA GLY A 107 4.09 32.96 17.87
C GLY A 107 3.20 32.82 16.63
N ARG A 108 2.36 31.78 16.62
CA ARG A 108 1.37 31.49 15.58
C ARG A 108 0.29 32.56 15.46
N TRP A 109 -0.23 33.04 16.60
CA TRP A 109 -1.25 34.08 16.61
C TRP A 109 -0.76 35.41 16.00
N ARG A 110 0.53 35.72 16.12
CA ARG A 110 1.13 36.91 15.49
C ARG A 110 1.49 36.70 14.00
N ASN A 111 1.39 35.48 13.47
CA ASN A 111 1.70 35.19 12.07
C ASN A 111 0.42 35.26 11.21
N PRO A 112 0.30 36.23 10.28
CA PRO A 112 -0.92 36.39 9.48
C PRO A 112 -1.21 35.18 8.57
N GLU A 113 -0.18 34.51 8.05
CA GLU A 113 -0.36 33.31 7.21
C GLU A 113 -1.00 32.17 8.00
N TYR A 114 -0.54 31.98 9.25
CA TYR A 114 -1.09 30.95 10.13
C TYR A 114 -2.52 31.28 10.57
N VAL A 115 -2.80 32.56 10.89
CA VAL A 115 -4.15 33.02 11.26
C VAL A 115 -5.13 32.83 10.09
N GLN A 116 -4.70 33.11 8.86
CA GLN A 116 -5.51 32.83 7.67
C GLN A 116 -5.80 31.33 7.54
N PHE A 117 -4.76 30.49 7.61
CA PHE A 117 -4.89 29.05 7.56
C PHE A 117 -5.87 28.49 8.62
N ILE A 118 -5.68 28.85 9.89
CA ILE A 118 -6.50 28.30 10.98
C ILE A 118 -7.95 28.77 10.85
N SER A 119 -8.19 29.98 10.30
CA SER A 119 -9.55 30.45 10.03
C SER A 119 -10.25 29.61 8.96
N ILE A 120 -9.56 29.29 7.86
CA ILE A 120 -10.08 28.44 6.78
C ILE A 120 -10.31 27.01 7.27
N LEU A 121 -9.42 26.47 8.10
CA LEU A 121 -9.58 25.14 8.68
C LEU A 121 -10.83 25.08 9.58
N GLU A 122 -11.04 26.09 10.42
CA GLU A 122 -12.21 26.16 11.30
C GLU A 122 -13.52 26.40 10.52
N GLU A 123 -13.47 27.18 9.44
CA GLU A 123 -14.59 27.35 8.51
C GLU A 123 -14.95 26.01 7.85
N THR A 124 -13.95 25.29 7.34
CA THR A 124 -14.15 23.98 6.67
C THR A 124 -14.67 22.92 7.64
N ARG A 125 -14.24 22.94 8.91
CA ARG A 125 -14.78 22.04 9.95
C ARG A 125 -16.25 22.29 10.27
N ARG A 126 -16.69 23.54 10.17
CA ARG A 126 -18.08 23.91 10.41
C ARG A 126 -18.94 23.58 9.20
N ASP A 127 -18.42 23.83 8.00
CA ASP A 127 -19.12 23.62 6.75
C ASP A 127 -18.17 23.08 5.66
N HIS A 128 -18.25 21.77 5.43
CA HIS A 128 -17.38 21.04 4.50
C HIS A 128 -17.89 21.12 3.06
N THR A 129 -17.92 22.33 2.51
CA THR A 129 -18.27 22.56 1.11
C THR A 129 -17.09 22.30 0.17
N PRO A 130 -17.32 21.95 -1.11
CA PRO A 130 -16.26 21.81 -2.10
C PRO A 130 -15.38 23.08 -2.24
N ASN A 131 -15.97 24.27 -2.07
CA ASN A 131 -15.26 25.54 -2.13
C ASN A 131 -14.31 25.71 -0.94
N ASN A 132 -14.78 25.40 0.28
CA ASN A 132 -13.94 25.46 1.49
C ASN A 132 -12.82 24.42 1.43
N LYS A 133 -13.11 23.22 0.93
CA LYS A 133 -12.08 22.20 0.65
C LYS A 133 -11.03 22.69 -0.34
N LYS A 134 -11.41 23.34 -1.45
CA LYS A 134 -10.46 23.92 -2.42
C LYS A 134 -9.55 24.97 -1.77
N LYS A 135 -10.10 25.82 -0.89
CA LYS A 135 -9.30 26.79 -0.11
C LYS A 135 -8.34 26.09 0.85
N LEU A 136 -8.82 25.07 1.58
CA LEU A 136 -8.01 24.33 2.54
C LEU A 136 -6.90 23.52 1.87
N ALA A 137 -7.14 22.99 0.66
CA ALA A 137 -6.16 22.27 -0.14
C ALA A 137 -4.94 23.13 -0.56
N CYS A 138 -5.04 24.46 -0.42
CA CYS A 138 -3.89 25.35 -0.59
C CYS A 138 -2.89 25.26 0.59
N PHE A 139 -3.18 24.50 1.64
CA PHE A 139 -2.35 24.39 2.84
C PHE A 139 -2.03 22.91 3.13
N ASP A 140 -0.76 22.60 3.37
CA ASP A 140 -0.34 21.31 3.92
C ASP A 140 -0.02 21.45 5.40
N PHE A 141 -0.62 20.59 6.21
CA PHE A 141 -0.60 20.63 7.67
C PHE A 141 -0.82 19.24 8.26
N ASP A 142 -0.75 19.13 9.58
CA ASP A 142 -0.88 17.84 10.27
C ASP A 142 -2.20 17.11 9.91
N PHE A 143 -2.06 15.95 9.25
CA PHE A 143 -3.17 15.18 8.69
C PHE A 143 -4.27 14.83 9.71
N LYS A 144 -3.92 14.62 10.98
CA LYS A 144 -4.89 14.41 12.07
C LYS A 144 -6.02 15.46 12.09
N HIS A 145 -5.71 16.69 11.70
CA HIS A 145 -6.66 17.80 11.72
C HIS A 145 -7.41 17.99 10.41
N TRP A 146 -7.06 17.24 9.36
CA TRP A 146 -7.71 17.26 8.05
C TRP A 146 -9.16 16.75 8.17
N PRO A 147 -10.15 17.46 7.62
CA PRO A 147 -11.56 17.03 7.63
C PRO A 147 -11.76 15.70 6.90
N VAL A 148 -12.74 14.90 7.31
CA VAL A 148 -13.05 13.63 6.62
C VAL A 148 -13.72 13.93 5.28
N ASP A 149 -13.19 13.33 4.22
CA ASP A 149 -13.68 13.51 2.85
C ASP A 149 -14.65 12.41 2.40
N PHE A 150 -14.49 11.22 2.98
CA PHE A 150 -15.36 10.08 2.73
C PHE A 150 -15.27 9.08 3.88
N SER A 151 -16.40 8.47 4.25
CA SER A 151 -16.45 7.37 5.20
C SER A 151 -17.12 6.15 4.59
N TRP A 152 -16.62 4.97 4.92
CA TRP A 152 -17.25 3.68 4.62
C TRP A 152 -18.75 3.65 5.00
N LYS A 153 -19.17 4.40 6.02
CA LYS A 153 -20.57 4.47 6.48
C LYS A 153 -21.51 5.17 5.49
N GLU A 154 -20.99 5.93 4.54
CA GLU A 154 -21.80 6.64 3.54
C GLU A 154 -22.44 5.66 2.55
N VAL A 155 -21.84 4.49 2.35
CA VAL A 155 -22.31 3.50 1.36
C VAL A 155 -22.85 2.25 2.06
N SER A 156 -22.26 1.86 3.18
CA SER A 156 -22.53 0.57 3.79
C SER A 156 -23.72 0.55 4.74
N SER A 157 -24.51 -0.53 4.64
CA SER A 157 -25.62 -0.78 5.56
C SER A 157 -25.12 -0.96 7.00
N PRO A 158 -25.83 -0.41 8.02
CA PRO A 158 -25.44 -0.51 9.44
C PRO A 158 -25.28 -1.93 10.00
N LYS A 159 -25.68 -2.96 9.21
CA LYS A 159 -25.66 -4.38 9.58
C LYS A 159 -24.33 -5.08 9.29
N LEU A 160 -23.39 -4.48 8.52
CA LEU A 160 -22.03 -5.04 8.43
C LEU A 160 -21.31 -4.82 9.76
N SER A 161 -20.85 -5.92 10.36
CA SER A 161 -20.22 -5.92 11.68
C SER A 161 -18.98 -5.02 11.70
N LYS A 162 -18.69 -4.38 12.84
CA LYS A 162 -17.42 -3.65 13.11
C LYS A 162 -16.17 -4.55 12.98
N GLY A 163 -16.33 -5.85 12.70
CA GLY A 163 -15.27 -6.84 12.57
C GLY A 163 -14.43 -6.73 11.28
N GLY A 164 -14.75 -5.79 10.39
CA GLY A 164 -14.01 -5.55 9.15
C GLY A 164 -14.54 -6.33 7.95
N VAL A 165 -13.97 -6.06 6.78
CA VAL A 165 -14.26 -6.80 5.54
C VAL A 165 -13.78 -8.24 5.62
N SER A 166 -14.39 -9.15 4.85
CA SER A 166 -14.00 -10.55 4.93
C SER A 166 -12.59 -10.76 4.37
N LEU A 167 -11.69 -11.27 5.21
CA LEU A 167 -10.46 -11.90 4.74
C LEU A 167 -10.75 -13.34 4.29
N LEU A 168 -9.88 -13.88 3.44
CA LEU A 168 -9.83 -15.32 3.24
C LEU A 168 -9.41 -15.97 4.55
N ARG A 169 -10.34 -16.72 5.14
CA ARG A 169 -10.03 -17.55 6.30
C ARG A 169 -9.30 -18.80 5.80
N PRO A 170 -8.18 -19.18 6.42
CA PRO A 170 -7.61 -20.49 6.15
C PRO A 170 -8.64 -21.57 6.49
N GLU A 171 -8.71 -22.63 5.67
CA GLU A 171 -9.66 -23.72 5.90
C GLU A 171 -9.58 -24.24 7.35
N PRO A 172 -10.71 -24.41 8.04
CA PRO A 172 -10.70 -24.96 9.38
C PRO A 172 -10.20 -26.40 9.32
N LYS A 173 -9.02 -26.66 9.90
CA LYS A 173 -8.54 -28.03 10.09
C LYS A 173 -9.57 -28.78 10.94
N HIS A 174 -10.19 -29.82 10.39
CA HIS A 174 -11.06 -30.74 11.13
C HIS A 174 -10.35 -31.19 12.41
N ARG A 175 -10.91 -30.86 13.59
CA ARG A 175 -10.41 -31.32 14.89
C ARG A 175 -11.58 -31.74 15.77
N GLY A 176 -11.47 -32.94 16.37
CA GLY A 176 -12.45 -33.49 17.30
C GLY A 176 -12.52 -32.69 18.61
N ALA A 177 -13.73 -32.61 19.18
CA ALA A 177 -14.07 -31.71 20.29
C ALA A 177 -13.31 -31.99 21.61
N ALA A 178 -12.91 -33.24 21.88
CA ALA A 178 -12.25 -33.64 23.13
C ALA A 178 -10.76 -33.27 23.22
N ASP A 179 -10.05 -33.19 22.08
CA ASP A 179 -8.64 -32.78 22.01
C ASP A 179 -8.43 -31.26 22.11
N SER A 180 -9.52 -30.48 22.19
CA SER A 180 -9.52 -29.03 22.06
C SER A 180 -9.07 -28.31 23.33
N VAL A 181 -9.48 -28.76 24.51
CA VAL A 181 -9.23 -28.04 25.77
C VAL A 181 -7.79 -28.24 26.26
N LEU A 182 -7.30 -29.49 26.29
CA LEU A 182 -5.93 -29.81 26.72
C LEU A 182 -4.87 -29.21 25.78
N ASN A 183 -5.11 -29.24 24.46
CA ASN A 183 -4.26 -28.55 23.50
C ASN A 183 -4.38 -27.03 23.59
N SER A 184 -5.55 -26.47 23.90
CA SER A 184 -5.70 -25.02 24.09
C SER A 184 -4.86 -24.51 25.25
N VAL A 185 -4.85 -25.23 26.38
CA VAL A 185 -4.00 -24.87 27.53
C VAL A 185 -2.52 -25.04 27.20
N ARG A 186 -2.13 -26.15 26.56
CA ARG A 186 -0.74 -26.42 26.16
C ARG A 186 -0.20 -25.42 25.14
N THR A 187 -1.06 -24.88 24.27
CA THR A 187 -0.67 -23.92 23.23
C THR A 187 -0.85 -22.46 23.65
N LEU A 188 -1.42 -22.19 24.83
CA LEU A 188 -1.62 -20.84 25.36
C LEU A 188 -0.30 -20.04 25.49
N PRO A 189 0.82 -20.60 25.99
CA PRO A 189 2.09 -19.87 26.05
C PRO A 189 2.57 -19.46 24.64
N CYS A 190 2.42 -20.34 23.66
CA CYS A 190 2.76 -20.03 22.27
C CYS A 190 1.82 -18.97 21.68
N HIS A 191 0.54 -18.96 22.04
CA HIS A 191 -0.39 -17.90 21.63
C HIS A 191 0.01 -16.53 22.18
N ILE A 192 0.32 -16.47 23.49
CA ILE A 192 0.77 -15.23 24.14
C ILE A 192 2.08 -14.77 23.48
N LEU A 193 3.05 -15.66 23.29
CA LEU A 193 4.31 -15.32 22.67
C LEU A 193 4.16 -14.86 21.22
N SER A 194 3.33 -15.55 20.42
CA SER A 194 3.04 -15.15 19.02
C SER A 194 2.37 -13.77 18.97
N TYR A 195 1.42 -13.52 19.88
CA TYR A 195 0.77 -12.22 20.01
C TYR A 195 1.79 -11.12 20.36
N LEU A 196 2.64 -11.36 21.36
CA LEU A 196 3.69 -10.42 21.75
C LEU A 196 4.65 -10.14 20.58
N ILE A 197 5.07 -11.15 19.83
CA ILE A 197 5.97 -10.99 18.67
C ILE A 197 5.33 -10.07 17.61
N VAL A 198 4.09 -10.36 17.21
CA VAL A 198 3.39 -9.57 16.18
C VAL A 198 3.17 -8.13 16.62
N HIS A 199 2.72 -7.93 17.85
CA HIS A 199 2.39 -6.61 18.37
C HIS A 199 3.61 -5.81 18.85
N SER A 200 4.81 -6.41 18.86
CA SER A 200 6.07 -5.74 19.19
C SER A 200 6.94 -5.51 17.96
N PHE A 201 7.80 -6.47 17.59
CA PHE A 201 8.82 -6.29 16.55
C PHE A 201 8.45 -6.96 15.22
N GLY A 202 7.69 -8.07 15.22
CA GLY A 202 7.41 -8.84 14.01
C GLY A 202 6.70 -8.02 12.92
N ARG A 203 5.62 -7.31 13.28
CA ARG A 203 4.93 -6.39 12.36
C ARG A 203 5.84 -5.24 11.91
N ARG A 204 6.67 -4.71 12.81
CA ARG A 204 7.57 -3.58 12.53
C ARG A 204 8.71 -3.96 11.57
N MET A 205 9.17 -5.21 11.61
CA MET A 205 10.12 -5.75 10.63
C MET A 205 9.45 -5.96 9.28
N LEU A 206 8.20 -6.41 9.27
CA LEU A 206 7.47 -6.64 8.03
C LEU A 206 7.07 -5.33 7.33
N TYR A 207 6.69 -4.31 8.10
CA TYR A 207 6.30 -2.97 7.65
C TYR A 207 7.14 -1.88 8.34
N PRO A 208 8.42 -1.74 8.00
CA PRO A 208 9.29 -0.73 8.60
C PRO A 208 8.80 0.71 8.34
N GLY A 209 8.05 0.95 7.25
CA GLY A 209 7.41 2.23 6.98
C GLY A 209 6.44 2.69 8.08
N SER A 210 5.89 1.78 8.90
CA SER A 210 5.04 2.14 10.05
C SER A 210 5.83 2.63 11.28
N LEU A 211 7.16 2.69 11.22
CA LEU A 211 8.00 3.13 12.33
C LEU A 211 8.05 4.66 12.38
N GLY A 212 7.61 5.24 13.50
CA GLY A 212 7.58 6.70 13.67
C GLY A 212 8.94 7.37 13.51
N LEU A 213 10.05 6.70 13.85
CA LEU A 213 11.39 7.25 13.64
C LEU A 213 11.77 7.28 12.15
N LEU A 214 11.47 6.23 11.39
CA LEU A 214 11.71 6.19 9.95
C LEU A 214 10.85 7.24 9.23
N GLN A 215 9.57 7.35 9.59
CA GLN A 215 8.67 8.36 9.03
C GLN A 215 9.14 9.78 9.32
N LYS A 216 9.62 10.05 10.55
CA LYS A 216 10.24 11.34 10.89
C LYS A 216 11.46 11.65 10.01
N ALA A 217 12.30 10.65 9.73
CA ALA A 217 13.47 10.82 8.87
C ALA A 217 13.08 11.05 7.39
N MET A 218 12.04 10.37 6.91
CA MET A 218 11.55 10.49 5.52
C MET A 218 10.66 11.72 5.29
N ARG A 219 10.18 12.37 6.36
CA ARG A 219 9.22 13.49 6.30
C ARG A 219 9.56 14.57 5.25
N PRO A 220 10.80 15.08 5.12
CA PRO A 220 11.11 16.09 4.12
C PRO A 220 10.89 15.59 2.68
N MET A 221 11.25 14.34 2.41
CA MET A 221 11.06 13.69 1.12
C MET A 221 9.56 13.50 0.84
N LEU A 222 8.77 13.04 1.82
CA LEU A 222 7.32 12.86 1.67
C LEU A 222 6.61 14.20 1.42
N GLN A 223 6.96 15.25 2.16
CA GLN A 223 6.41 16.60 1.96
C GLN A 223 6.72 17.15 0.57
N GLN A 224 7.94 16.92 0.07
CA GLN A 224 8.32 17.32 -1.29
C GLN A 224 7.55 16.52 -2.35
N GLY A 225 7.42 15.21 -2.17
CA GLY A 225 6.65 14.33 -3.07
C GLY A 225 5.18 14.74 -3.14
N GLN A 226 4.55 14.99 -1.98
CA GLN A 226 3.19 15.49 -1.92
C GLN A 226 3.05 16.86 -2.58
N ALA A 227 3.97 17.80 -2.31
CA ALA A 227 3.94 19.11 -2.94
C ALA A 227 4.05 19.02 -4.46
N ARG A 228 4.88 18.11 -4.99
CA ARG A 228 4.97 17.82 -6.42
C ARG A 228 3.63 17.34 -6.98
N LEU A 229 2.99 16.36 -6.33
CA LEU A 229 1.69 15.84 -6.76
C LEU A 229 0.61 16.93 -6.77
N VAL A 230 0.58 17.80 -5.76
CA VAL A 230 -0.40 18.89 -5.67
C VAL A 230 -0.11 20.00 -6.70
N GLU A 231 1.15 20.43 -6.83
CA GLU A 231 1.50 21.64 -7.61
C GLU A 231 1.75 21.36 -9.09
N GLU A 232 2.23 20.17 -9.46
CA GLU A 232 2.55 19.81 -10.85
C GLU A 232 1.46 18.96 -11.51
N TYR A 233 0.68 18.22 -10.71
CA TYR A 233 -0.33 17.27 -11.21
C TYR A 233 -1.76 17.58 -10.73
N ASP A 234 -2.00 18.74 -10.11
CA ASP A 234 -3.31 19.14 -9.55
C ASP A 234 -3.91 18.07 -8.60
N GLY A 235 -3.03 17.38 -7.87
CA GLY A 235 -3.40 16.32 -6.93
C GLY A 235 -4.29 16.80 -5.80
N GLN A 236 -5.30 15.99 -5.47
CA GLN A 236 -6.25 16.22 -4.41
C GLN A 236 -5.99 15.24 -3.27
N ARG A 237 -5.51 15.75 -2.14
CA ARG A 237 -5.38 14.97 -0.92
C ARG A 237 -6.75 14.74 -0.30
N ASN A 238 -7.02 13.52 0.16
CA ASN A 238 -8.28 13.17 0.83
C ASN A 238 -8.04 12.33 2.07
N LYS A 239 -8.88 12.52 3.09
CA LYS A 239 -8.96 11.65 4.25
C LYS A 239 -10.17 10.71 4.14
N LEU A 240 -9.90 9.41 4.12
CA LEU A 240 -10.92 8.37 4.10
C LEU A 240 -11.04 7.71 5.47
N VAL A 241 -12.24 7.38 5.94
CA VAL A 241 -12.43 6.64 7.21
C VAL A 241 -12.91 5.23 6.93
N ALA A 242 -12.04 4.26 7.19
CA ALA A 242 -12.30 2.83 7.04
C ALA A 242 -13.29 2.29 8.10
N CYS A 243 -13.79 1.08 7.89
CA CYS A 243 -14.79 0.47 8.78
C CYS A 243 -14.31 0.20 10.21
N ASP A 244 -13.00 0.06 10.41
CA ASP A 244 -12.36 -0.07 11.72
C ASP A 244 -12.05 1.28 12.39
N GLY A 245 -12.43 2.39 11.75
CA GLY A 245 -12.22 3.74 12.25
C GLY A 245 -10.85 4.33 11.93
N ASN A 246 -9.99 3.62 11.20
CA ASN A 246 -8.72 4.19 10.75
C ASN A 246 -8.95 5.27 9.69
N GLU A 247 -8.21 6.36 9.83
CA GLU A 247 -8.12 7.43 8.85
C GLU A 247 -7.01 7.08 7.86
N ILE A 248 -7.33 7.03 6.56
CA ILE A 248 -6.42 6.67 5.48
C ILE A 248 -6.12 7.93 4.66
N ASP A 249 -4.83 8.24 4.52
CA ASP A 249 -4.31 9.35 3.74
C ASP A 249 -4.15 8.93 2.28
N THR A 250 -4.79 9.68 1.39
CA THR A 250 -4.84 9.37 -0.05
C THR A 250 -4.59 10.60 -0.89
N MET A 251 -4.10 10.38 -2.11
CA MET A 251 -3.88 11.41 -3.13
C MET A 251 -4.49 10.96 -4.45
N PHE A 252 -5.40 11.78 -4.98
CA PHE A 252 -6.05 11.54 -6.26
C PHE A 252 -5.60 12.56 -7.30
N VAL A 253 -5.18 12.08 -8.47
CA VAL A 253 -4.90 12.90 -9.64
C VAL A 253 -5.89 12.53 -10.74
N ASP A 254 -6.72 13.50 -11.15
CA ASP A 254 -7.75 13.31 -12.17
C ASP A 254 -7.24 13.74 -13.54
N ARG A 255 -7.03 12.78 -14.44
CA ARG A 255 -6.57 13.02 -15.81
C ARG A 255 -7.69 13.00 -16.84
N ARG A 256 -8.96 12.86 -16.42
CA ARG A 256 -10.10 12.82 -17.37
C ARG A 256 -10.25 14.12 -18.16
N LYS A 257 -9.79 15.25 -17.61
CA LYS A 257 -9.86 16.58 -18.23
C LYS A 257 -8.77 16.84 -19.26
N ASP A 258 -7.72 16.02 -19.29
CA ASP A 258 -6.54 16.22 -20.15
C ASP A 258 -6.78 15.76 -21.60
N GLY A 259 -7.96 15.20 -21.90
CA GLY A 259 -8.38 14.77 -23.24
C GLY A 259 -7.85 13.41 -23.69
N GLY A 260 -6.89 12.82 -22.96
CA GLY A 260 -6.37 11.48 -23.23
C GLY A 260 -7.31 10.34 -22.82
N GLN A 261 -7.38 9.26 -23.60
CA GLN A 261 -8.20 8.09 -23.25
C GLN A 261 -7.70 7.39 -21.97
N ALA A 262 -6.39 7.41 -21.71
CA ALA A 262 -5.79 6.82 -20.50
C ALA A 262 -6.35 7.43 -19.21
N GLY A 263 -6.69 8.73 -19.22
CA GLY A 263 -7.24 9.41 -18.06
C GLY A 263 -8.60 8.88 -17.59
N LYS A 264 -9.34 8.16 -18.46
CA LYS A 264 -10.60 7.49 -18.07
C LYS A 264 -10.37 6.25 -17.22
N THR A 265 -9.18 5.67 -17.29
CA THR A 265 -8.79 4.52 -16.47
C THR A 265 -8.13 5.02 -15.18
N LEU A 266 -8.57 4.50 -14.04
CA LEU A 266 -7.98 4.78 -12.74
C LEU A 266 -6.97 3.69 -12.37
N VAL A 267 -5.77 4.09 -11.99
CA VAL A 267 -4.79 3.18 -11.38
C VAL A 267 -4.76 3.42 -9.87
N ILE A 268 -5.15 2.41 -9.09
CA ILE A 268 -5.01 2.42 -7.63
C ILE A 268 -3.66 1.81 -7.27
N CYS A 269 -2.82 2.55 -6.55
CA CYS A 269 -1.45 2.14 -6.22
C CYS A 269 -1.36 1.59 -4.80
N CYS A 270 -0.93 0.33 -4.67
CA CYS A 270 -0.64 -0.35 -3.40
C CYS A 270 0.87 -0.45 -3.19
N GLU A 271 1.39 0.28 -2.20
CA GLU A 271 2.82 0.44 -1.95
C GLU A 271 3.50 -0.79 -1.30
N GLY A 272 4.83 -0.73 -1.25
CA GLY A 272 5.66 -1.71 -0.56
C GLY A 272 5.78 -1.46 0.95
N ASN A 273 6.56 -2.30 1.64
CA ASN A 273 6.65 -2.31 3.10
C ASN A 273 7.33 -1.08 3.75
N ALA A 274 8.01 -0.27 2.95
CA ALA A 274 8.54 1.05 3.27
C ALA A 274 8.17 2.08 2.20
N GLY A 275 7.17 1.76 1.36
CA GLY A 275 6.67 2.61 0.30
C GLY A 275 5.62 3.59 0.82
N PHE A 276 5.57 4.76 0.18
CA PHE A 276 4.63 5.84 0.47
C PHE A 276 4.14 6.40 -0.85
N TYR A 277 2.84 6.69 -0.97
CA TYR A 277 2.28 7.15 -2.25
C TYR A 277 2.97 8.42 -2.77
N GLU A 278 3.46 9.26 -1.84
CA GLU A 278 4.09 10.56 -2.14
C GLU A 278 5.31 10.41 -3.06
N VAL A 279 6.01 9.27 -3.00
CA VAL A 279 7.27 9.05 -3.72
C VAL A 279 7.37 7.68 -4.39
N GLY A 280 6.35 6.83 -4.27
CA GLY A 280 6.36 5.45 -4.72
C GLY A 280 5.70 5.24 -6.08
N CYS A 281 4.79 4.26 -6.10
CA CYS A 281 4.15 3.66 -7.26
C CYS A 281 3.32 4.63 -8.10
N MET A 282 2.91 5.79 -7.57
CA MET A 282 2.09 6.76 -8.32
C MET A 282 2.78 7.33 -9.55
N ASN A 283 4.11 7.48 -9.55
CA ASN A 283 4.83 8.16 -10.63
C ASN A 283 4.66 7.44 -11.99
N THR A 284 4.82 6.12 -12.02
CA THR A 284 4.76 5.33 -13.26
C THR A 284 3.42 5.44 -14.02
N PRO A 285 2.24 5.24 -13.38
CA PRO A 285 0.96 5.43 -14.07
C PRO A 285 0.66 6.90 -14.38
N LEU A 286 1.18 7.86 -13.59
CA LEU A 286 1.05 9.29 -13.91
C LEU A 286 1.80 9.64 -15.20
N ASP A 287 3.01 9.12 -15.37
CA ASP A 287 3.80 9.28 -16.61
C ASP A 287 3.14 8.56 -17.80
N GLY A 288 2.38 7.50 -17.52
CA GLY A 288 1.51 6.81 -18.49
C GLY A 288 0.23 7.57 -18.86
N GLY A 289 -0.06 8.72 -18.24
CA GLY A 289 -1.24 9.55 -18.53
C GLY A 289 -2.55 9.05 -17.91
N TYR A 290 -2.49 8.11 -16.96
CA TYR A 290 -3.67 7.58 -16.26
C TYR A 290 -4.14 8.52 -15.15
N SER A 291 -5.43 8.42 -14.78
CA SER A 291 -5.86 8.92 -13.48
C SER A 291 -5.28 8.00 -12.40
N VAL A 292 -4.84 8.55 -11.27
CA VAL A 292 -4.13 7.75 -10.25
C VAL A 292 -4.64 8.06 -8.86
N LEU A 293 -4.88 7.02 -8.07
CA LEU A 293 -5.23 7.10 -6.65
C LEU A 293 -4.18 6.35 -5.84
N GLY A 294 -3.32 7.11 -5.16
CA GLY A 294 -2.37 6.58 -4.20
C GLY A 294 -2.92 6.67 -2.78
N TRP A 295 -2.51 5.74 -1.93
CA TRP A 295 -2.91 5.71 -0.53
C TRP A 295 -1.78 5.14 0.33
N ASN A 296 -1.73 5.56 1.60
CA ASN A 296 -0.75 5.07 2.57
C ASN A 296 -1.37 3.97 3.44
N HIS A 297 -0.63 2.86 3.62
CA HIS A 297 -0.97 1.76 4.53
C HIS A 297 -1.39 2.28 5.93
N PRO A 298 -2.26 1.57 6.68
CA PRO A 298 -2.55 1.93 8.07
C PRO A 298 -1.26 2.06 8.90
N GLY A 299 -1.08 3.22 9.53
CA GLY A 299 0.11 3.57 10.29
C GLY A 299 1.27 4.15 9.48
N PHE A 300 1.11 4.42 8.18
CA PHE A 300 2.11 5.07 7.32
C PHE A 300 1.71 6.53 7.04
N GLY A 301 2.70 7.44 7.07
CA GLY A 301 2.50 8.82 6.66
C GLY A 301 1.39 9.49 7.49
N GLY A 302 0.36 10.01 6.82
CA GLY A 302 -0.82 10.53 7.50
C GLY A 302 -1.77 9.45 8.07
N SER A 303 -1.74 8.22 7.53
CA SER A 303 -2.70 7.18 7.89
C SER A 303 -2.56 6.71 9.35
N THR A 304 -3.67 6.54 10.05
CA THR A 304 -3.70 6.01 11.41
C THR A 304 -3.73 4.48 11.43
N GLY A 305 -3.62 3.88 12.62
CA GLY A 305 -3.74 2.44 12.79
C GLY A 305 -2.40 1.70 12.64
N VAL A 306 -2.47 0.43 12.27
CA VAL A 306 -1.32 -0.46 12.12
C VAL A 306 -1.53 -1.42 10.94
N PRO A 307 -0.45 -1.83 10.24
CA PRO A 307 -0.56 -2.62 9.01
C PRO A 307 -0.72 -4.12 9.33
N LEU A 308 -1.88 -4.48 9.90
CA LEU A 308 -2.30 -5.88 10.02
C LEU A 308 -3.14 -6.26 8.80
N PRO A 309 -3.20 -7.55 8.40
CA PRO A 309 -3.93 -7.98 7.21
C PRO A 309 -5.39 -7.48 7.14
N GLN A 310 -6.08 -7.45 8.29
CA GLN A 310 -7.46 -6.95 8.34
C GLN A 310 -7.55 -5.44 8.12
N ASN A 311 -6.63 -4.67 8.71
CA ASN A 311 -6.57 -3.22 8.56
C ASN A 311 -6.21 -2.83 7.12
N GLU A 312 -5.29 -3.57 6.48
CA GLU A 312 -4.94 -3.42 5.06
C GLU A 312 -6.18 -3.61 4.16
N ALA A 313 -6.92 -4.70 4.37
CA ALA A 313 -8.14 -4.97 3.61
C ALA A 313 -9.23 -3.91 3.85
N ASN A 314 -9.43 -3.48 5.11
CA ASN A 314 -10.38 -2.42 5.46
C ASN A 314 -10.01 -1.08 4.81
N ALA A 315 -8.71 -0.77 4.72
CA ALA A 315 -8.22 0.45 4.08
C ALA A 315 -8.44 0.40 2.56
N MET A 316 -8.11 -0.73 1.92
CA MET A 316 -8.33 -0.90 0.49
C MET A 316 -9.82 -0.86 0.11
N ASP A 317 -10.68 -1.44 0.95
CA ASP A 317 -12.12 -1.40 0.77
C ASP A 317 -12.66 0.04 0.67
N VAL A 318 -12.29 0.90 1.63
CA VAL A 318 -12.74 2.30 1.62
C VAL A 318 -12.12 3.09 0.46
N VAL A 319 -10.90 2.75 0.02
CA VAL A 319 -10.24 3.35 -1.16
C VAL A 319 -11.02 3.01 -2.44
N ILE A 320 -11.43 1.76 -2.63
CA ILE A 320 -12.24 1.34 -3.78
C ILE A 320 -13.63 1.98 -3.73
N GLN A 321 -14.29 1.97 -2.57
CA GLN A 321 -15.60 2.62 -2.40
C GLN A 321 -15.53 4.12 -2.69
N PHE A 322 -14.46 4.79 -2.27
CA PHE A 322 -14.23 6.19 -2.60
C PHE A 322 -14.08 6.39 -4.11
N ALA A 323 -13.28 5.54 -4.78
CA ALA A 323 -13.09 5.60 -6.23
C ALA A 323 -14.41 5.43 -7.01
N VAL A 324 -15.26 4.50 -6.58
CA VAL A 324 -16.53 4.22 -7.26
C VAL A 324 -17.60 5.27 -6.93
N HIS A 325 -17.87 5.47 -5.64
CA HIS A 325 -19.04 6.25 -5.20
C HIS A 325 -18.79 7.77 -5.14
N LYS A 326 -17.53 8.19 -4.97
CA LYS A 326 -17.19 9.62 -4.87
C LYS A 326 -16.48 10.14 -6.10
N LEU A 327 -15.51 9.40 -6.65
CA LEU A 327 -14.75 9.82 -7.83
C LEU A 327 -15.44 9.44 -9.16
N GLY A 328 -16.40 8.50 -9.12
CA GLY A 328 -17.25 8.14 -10.25
C GLY A 328 -16.58 7.23 -11.29
N PHE A 329 -15.60 6.42 -10.89
CA PHE A 329 -15.03 5.39 -11.77
C PHE A 329 -15.85 4.10 -11.66
N GLN A 330 -16.01 3.39 -12.78
CA GLN A 330 -16.56 2.04 -12.76
C GLN A 330 -15.47 1.03 -12.39
N LEU A 331 -15.82 -0.09 -11.77
CA LEU A 331 -14.84 -1.15 -11.46
C LEU A 331 -14.10 -1.63 -12.72
N SER A 332 -14.80 -1.74 -13.85
CA SER A 332 -14.25 -2.10 -15.15
C SER A 332 -13.25 -1.08 -15.74
N ASP A 333 -13.16 0.12 -15.16
CA ASP A 333 -12.23 1.18 -15.52
C ASP A 333 -11.07 1.31 -14.50
N ILE A 334 -10.98 0.41 -13.52
CA ILE A 334 -9.95 0.43 -12.47
C ILE A 334 -8.89 -0.65 -12.74
N ILE A 335 -7.62 -0.26 -12.65
CA ILE A 335 -6.46 -1.15 -12.57
C ILE A 335 -5.87 -1.04 -11.17
N VAL A 336 -5.57 -2.16 -10.53
CA VAL A 336 -4.81 -2.15 -9.27
C VAL A 336 -3.35 -2.46 -9.58
N TYR A 337 -2.47 -1.53 -9.23
CA TYR A 337 -1.03 -1.67 -9.37
C TYR A 337 -0.40 -1.83 -7.98
N ALA A 338 0.36 -2.90 -7.79
CA ALA A 338 0.93 -3.22 -6.50
C ALA A 338 2.41 -3.51 -6.60
N TRP A 339 3.17 -3.01 -5.61
CA TRP A 339 4.58 -3.31 -5.47
C TRP A 339 4.84 -4.14 -4.21
N SER A 340 5.60 -5.23 -4.36
CA SER A 340 6.06 -6.06 -3.25
C SER A 340 4.91 -6.55 -2.35
N ILE A 341 4.97 -6.22 -1.05
CA ILE A 341 3.97 -6.61 -0.05
C ILE A 341 2.58 -6.03 -0.33
N GLY A 342 2.48 -4.90 -1.04
CA GLY A 342 1.21 -4.33 -1.49
C GLY A 342 0.42 -5.31 -2.37
N GLY A 343 1.09 -6.32 -2.92
CA GLY A 343 0.45 -7.43 -3.64
C GLY A 343 -0.62 -8.15 -2.83
N PHE A 344 -0.48 -8.27 -1.50
CA PHE A 344 -1.54 -8.83 -0.65
C PHE A 344 -2.81 -8.01 -0.71
N THR A 345 -2.68 -6.70 -0.53
CA THR A 345 -3.82 -5.79 -0.50
C THR A 345 -4.48 -5.71 -1.88
N ALA A 346 -3.67 -5.76 -2.94
CA ALA A 346 -4.14 -5.77 -4.32
C ALA A 346 -4.81 -7.08 -4.74
N SER A 347 -4.28 -8.24 -4.34
CA SER A 347 -4.92 -9.53 -4.60
C SER A 347 -6.23 -9.66 -3.82
N TRP A 348 -6.30 -9.11 -2.59
CA TRP A 348 -7.54 -9.04 -1.84
C TRP A 348 -8.59 -8.16 -2.55
N ALA A 349 -8.18 -7.02 -3.10
CA ALA A 349 -9.05 -6.11 -3.84
C ALA A 349 -9.71 -6.81 -5.03
N VAL A 350 -8.92 -7.41 -5.93
CA VAL A 350 -9.46 -8.01 -7.15
C VAL A 350 -10.24 -9.30 -6.89
N MET A 351 -9.96 -9.98 -5.78
CA MET A 351 -10.78 -11.10 -5.31
C MET A 351 -12.16 -10.61 -4.82
N SER A 352 -12.21 -9.49 -4.11
CA SER A 352 -13.43 -8.97 -3.49
C SER A 352 -14.28 -8.14 -4.45
N TYR A 353 -13.64 -7.54 -5.46
CA TYR A 353 -14.23 -6.75 -6.53
C TYR A 353 -13.82 -7.35 -7.88
N PRO A 354 -14.41 -8.49 -8.28
CA PRO A 354 -13.98 -9.26 -9.46
C PRO A 354 -14.16 -8.52 -10.79
N GLU A 355 -14.99 -7.46 -10.82
CA GLU A 355 -15.20 -6.58 -11.98
C GLU A 355 -14.04 -5.61 -12.24
N ILE A 356 -13.04 -5.55 -11.34
CA ILE A 356 -11.82 -4.76 -11.57
C ILE A 356 -11.15 -5.19 -12.87
N ARG A 357 -10.77 -4.21 -13.70
CA ARG A 357 -10.28 -4.42 -15.06
C ARG A 357 -9.04 -5.29 -15.17
N ALA A 358 -8.04 -5.04 -14.33
CA ALA A 358 -6.76 -5.75 -14.38
C ALA A 358 -5.98 -5.57 -13.07
N LEU A 359 -5.08 -6.53 -12.82
CA LEU A 359 -4.10 -6.49 -11.74
C LEU A 359 -2.68 -6.44 -12.29
N VAL A 360 -1.84 -5.56 -11.74
CA VAL A 360 -0.39 -5.53 -12.01
C VAL A 360 0.35 -5.75 -10.69
N LEU A 361 1.14 -6.82 -10.61
CA LEU A 361 1.97 -7.15 -9.46
C LEU A 361 3.45 -7.02 -9.84
N ASP A 362 4.12 -6.01 -9.29
CA ASP A 362 5.55 -5.79 -9.46
C ASP A 362 6.33 -6.28 -8.24
N ALA A 363 7.28 -7.20 -8.47
CA ALA A 363 8.16 -7.77 -7.46
C ALA A 363 7.40 -8.33 -6.24
N SER A 364 6.26 -9.00 -6.47
CA SER A 364 5.45 -9.59 -5.41
C SER A 364 5.72 -11.08 -5.21
N PHE A 365 5.04 -11.68 -4.24
CA PHE A 365 5.23 -13.06 -3.78
C PHE A 365 3.91 -13.81 -3.65
N ASP A 366 3.98 -15.13 -3.51
CA ASP A 366 2.82 -16.00 -3.34
C ASP A 366 2.34 -16.12 -1.89
N ASP A 367 3.26 -16.25 -0.95
CA ASP A 367 3.01 -16.47 0.47
C ASP A 367 4.13 -15.84 1.32
N LEU A 368 3.78 -15.19 2.42
CA LEU A 368 4.76 -14.59 3.34
C LEU A 368 5.59 -15.63 4.10
N LEU A 369 5.04 -16.80 4.42
CA LEU A 369 5.68 -17.74 5.34
C LEU A 369 7.12 -18.15 4.92
N PRO A 370 7.39 -18.52 3.66
CA PRO A 370 8.75 -18.85 3.23
C PRO A 370 9.74 -17.69 3.42
N LEU A 371 9.31 -16.45 3.14
CA LEU A 371 10.14 -15.25 3.31
C LEU A 371 10.42 -14.97 4.78
N ALA A 372 9.43 -15.14 5.66
CA ALA A 372 9.60 -14.97 7.09
C ALA A 372 10.57 -16.02 7.67
N LEU A 373 10.52 -17.26 7.18
CA LEU A 373 11.43 -18.33 7.63
C LEU A 373 12.87 -18.11 7.17
N LYS A 374 13.11 -17.47 6.02
CA LYS A 374 14.47 -17.08 5.59
C LYS A 374 15.14 -16.11 6.57
N VAL A 375 14.37 -15.16 7.10
CA VAL A 375 14.90 -14.07 7.93
C VAL A 375 15.07 -14.48 9.40
N MET A 376 14.23 -15.38 9.89
CA MET A 376 14.19 -15.77 11.29
C MET A 376 15.09 -16.98 11.58
N PRO A 377 15.64 -17.12 12.81
CA PRO A 377 16.43 -18.29 13.17
C PRO A 377 15.66 -19.61 13.01
N ASP A 378 16.32 -20.65 12.50
CA ASP A 378 15.70 -21.95 12.27
C ASP A 378 15.06 -22.57 13.52
N SER A 379 15.66 -22.33 14.69
CA SER A 379 15.13 -22.77 15.99
C SER A 379 13.75 -22.20 16.32
N TRP A 380 13.35 -21.10 15.66
CA TRP A 380 12.05 -20.44 15.86
C TRP A 380 11.02 -20.84 14.80
N ARG A 381 11.36 -21.71 13.84
CA ARG A 381 10.49 -22.10 12.73
C ARG A 381 9.05 -22.47 13.14
N PRO A 382 8.78 -23.29 14.19
CA PRO A 382 7.41 -23.60 14.60
C PRO A 382 6.64 -22.37 15.10
N LEU A 383 7.32 -21.49 15.85
CA LEU A 383 6.75 -20.27 16.41
C LEU A 383 6.46 -19.25 15.30
N VAL A 384 7.40 -19.03 14.39
CA VAL A 384 7.23 -18.14 13.22
C VAL A 384 6.09 -18.63 12.35
N THR A 385 6.04 -19.94 12.06
CA THR A 385 4.96 -20.54 11.28
C THR A 385 3.59 -20.28 11.90
N ARG A 386 3.44 -20.53 13.21
CA ARG A 386 2.20 -20.25 13.93
C ARG A 386 1.86 -18.76 13.89
N THR A 387 2.84 -17.91 14.16
CA THR A 387 2.67 -16.46 14.26
C THR A 387 2.21 -15.86 12.93
N VAL A 388 2.89 -16.20 11.83
CA VAL A 388 2.54 -15.76 10.48
C VAL A 388 1.15 -16.25 10.10
N ARG A 389 0.88 -17.55 10.24
CA ARG A 389 -0.43 -18.11 9.84
C ARG A 389 -1.60 -17.58 10.67
N GLN A 390 -1.39 -17.24 11.93
CA GLN A 390 -2.46 -16.76 12.81
C GLN A 390 -2.71 -15.25 12.66
N TYR A 391 -1.67 -14.43 12.51
CA TYR A 391 -1.80 -12.98 12.61
C TYR A 391 -1.38 -12.21 11.36
N MET A 392 -0.50 -12.78 10.53
CA MET A 392 0.09 -12.13 9.34
C MET A 392 -0.02 -13.03 8.11
N ASN A 393 -1.18 -13.66 7.89
CA ASN A 393 -1.35 -14.63 6.80
C ASN A 393 -1.52 -13.90 5.46
N LEU A 394 -0.41 -13.47 4.87
CA LEU A 394 -0.39 -12.85 3.55
C LEU A 394 -0.21 -13.94 2.48
N ASN A 395 -1.33 -14.49 2.02
CA ASN A 395 -1.37 -15.52 0.97
C ASN A 395 -1.96 -14.92 -0.30
N ASN A 396 -1.11 -14.29 -1.09
CA ASN A 396 -1.50 -13.56 -2.30
C ASN A 396 -1.96 -14.53 -3.37
N ALA A 397 -1.33 -15.71 -3.48
CA ALA A 397 -1.71 -16.70 -4.49
C ALA A 397 -3.13 -17.23 -4.30
N GLU A 398 -3.54 -17.52 -3.07
CA GLU A 398 -4.90 -17.99 -2.78
C GLU A 398 -5.97 -16.95 -3.11
N GLN A 399 -5.68 -15.66 -2.88
CA GLN A 399 -6.55 -14.55 -3.27
C GLN A 399 -6.56 -14.38 -4.80
N LEU A 400 -5.38 -14.41 -5.42
CA LEU A 400 -5.20 -14.20 -6.85
C LEU A 400 -5.89 -15.28 -7.69
N CYS A 401 -5.88 -16.54 -7.25
CA CYS A 401 -6.58 -17.62 -7.95
C CYS A 401 -8.09 -17.38 -8.06
N LYS A 402 -8.69 -16.57 -7.19
CA LYS A 402 -10.13 -16.24 -7.26
C LYS A 402 -10.44 -15.14 -8.26
N TYR A 403 -9.43 -14.44 -8.78
CA TYR A 403 -9.60 -13.37 -9.74
C TYR A 403 -9.59 -13.90 -11.19
N GLN A 404 -10.64 -13.54 -11.93
CA GLN A 404 -10.89 -14.01 -13.29
C GLN A 404 -10.25 -13.11 -14.36
N GLY A 405 -9.92 -11.86 -14.01
CA GLY A 405 -9.42 -10.89 -14.98
C GLY A 405 -7.93 -11.02 -15.33
N PRO A 406 -7.42 -10.15 -16.21
CA PRO A 406 -6.02 -10.10 -16.62
C PRO A 406 -5.06 -9.78 -15.47
N VAL A 407 -3.96 -10.52 -15.40
CA VAL A 407 -2.89 -10.31 -14.42
C VAL A 407 -1.57 -10.09 -15.16
N LEU A 408 -0.83 -9.04 -14.80
CA LEU A 408 0.56 -8.84 -15.20
C LEU A 408 1.46 -9.05 -14.00
N LEU A 409 2.40 -10.00 -14.10
CA LEU A 409 3.43 -10.23 -13.10
C LEU A 409 4.76 -9.67 -13.63
N ILE A 410 5.38 -8.77 -12.88
CA ILE A 410 6.72 -8.25 -13.16
C ILE A 410 7.67 -8.85 -12.12
N ARG A 411 8.60 -9.67 -12.59
CA ARG A 411 9.56 -10.40 -11.74
C ARG A 411 10.95 -9.79 -11.90
N ARG A 412 11.63 -9.55 -10.77
CA ARG A 412 13.04 -9.17 -10.72
C ARG A 412 13.91 -10.42 -10.83
N THR A 413 14.86 -10.44 -11.77
CA THR A 413 15.78 -11.58 -11.92
C THR A 413 16.86 -11.63 -10.83
N LYS A 414 17.19 -10.47 -10.23
CA LYS A 414 18.16 -10.32 -9.14
C LYS A 414 17.52 -9.73 -7.89
N ASP A 415 16.57 -10.45 -7.30
CA ASP A 415 15.81 -9.98 -6.13
C ASP A 415 16.44 -10.45 -4.81
N GLU A 416 16.76 -9.52 -3.92
CA GLU A 416 17.33 -9.86 -2.59
C GLU A 416 16.25 -10.11 -1.53
N ILE A 417 15.07 -9.53 -1.72
CA ILE A 417 14.01 -9.45 -0.71
C ILE A 417 13.00 -10.57 -0.91
N ILE A 418 12.57 -10.80 -2.15
CA ILE A 418 11.49 -11.72 -2.52
C ILE A 418 12.03 -13.12 -2.90
N THR A 419 13.14 -13.51 -2.30
CA THR A 419 13.82 -14.80 -2.49
C THR A 419 13.93 -15.57 -1.19
N THR A 420 14.06 -16.91 -1.22
CA THR A 420 14.22 -17.75 -0.01
C THR A 420 15.66 -18.12 0.33
N THR A 421 16.60 -17.99 -0.60
CA THR A 421 18.02 -18.31 -0.40
C THR A 421 18.89 -17.06 -0.62
N GLY A 422 18.79 -16.42 -1.78
CA GLY A 422 19.51 -15.19 -2.13
C GLY A 422 19.27 -14.79 -3.59
N PRO A 423 19.85 -13.65 -4.04
CA PRO A 423 19.63 -13.12 -5.39
C PRO A 423 20.26 -13.96 -6.51
N GLU A 424 21.28 -14.78 -6.18
CA GLU A 424 21.98 -15.65 -7.15
C GLU A 424 21.14 -16.88 -7.55
N ASP A 425 20.21 -17.30 -6.68
CA ASP A 425 19.30 -18.40 -6.94
C ASP A 425 17.96 -17.84 -7.44
N ILE A 426 17.88 -17.64 -8.75
CA ILE A 426 16.71 -17.11 -9.45
C ILE A 426 15.44 -17.93 -9.20
N MET A 427 15.58 -19.24 -8.95
CA MET A 427 14.46 -20.14 -8.71
C MET A 427 13.84 -19.93 -7.33
N SER A 428 14.62 -19.42 -6.38
CA SER A 428 14.13 -19.08 -5.03
C SER A 428 13.18 -17.87 -4.99
N ASN A 429 13.04 -17.13 -6.11
CA ASN A 429 12.15 -15.99 -6.20
C ASN A 429 10.68 -16.42 -6.07
N ARG A 430 9.98 -15.90 -5.06
CA ARG A 430 8.58 -16.25 -4.76
C ARG A 430 7.58 -15.80 -5.83
N GLY A 431 7.98 -14.91 -6.73
CA GLY A 431 7.21 -14.59 -7.94
C GLY A 431 7.06 -15.79 -8.88
N ASN A 432 8.01 -16.72 -8.88
CA ASN A 432 7.92 -17.98 -9.63
C ASN A 432 6.77 -18.84 -9.09
N ASP A 433 6.73 -19.06 -7.78
CA ASP A 433 5.64 -19.81 -7.13
C ASP A 433 4.28 -19.15 -7.34
N LEU A 434 4.22 -17.81 -7.34
CA LEU A 434 3.00 -17.05 -7.58
C LEU A 434 2.46 -17.33 -8.99
N LEU A 435 3.32 -17.21 -10.01
CA LEU A 435 2.99 -17.53 -11.40
C LEU A 435 2.55 -18.98 -11.55
N LEU A 436 3.32 -19.92 -11.01
CA LEU A 436 3.04 -21.35 -11.12
C LEU A 436 1.68 -21.70 -10.47
N LYS A 437 1.39 -21.19 -9.27
CA LYS A 437 0.09 -21.42 -8.62
C LYS A 437 -1.08 -20.84 -9.41
N LEU A 438 -0.92 -19.65 -9.97
CA LEU A 438 -1.94 -19.03 -10.82
C LEU A 438 -2.20 -19.88 -12.07
N LEU A 439 -1.14 -20.31 -12.76
CA LEU A 439 -1.26 -21.10 -13.97
C LEU A 439 -1.82 -22.50 -13.68
N GLN A 440 -1.38 -23.16 -12.61
CA GLN A 440 -1.93 -24.44 -12.15
C GLN A 440 -3.42 -24.34 -11.83
N TYR A 441 -3.86 -23.22 -11.26
CA TYR A 441 -5.27 -22.98 -11.01
C TYR A 441 -6.04 -22.70 -12.31
N ARG A 442 -5.52 -21.84 -13.19
CA ARG A 442 -6.23 -21.42 -14.42
C ARG A 442 -6.25 -22.51 -15.49
N TYR A 443 -5.20 -23.30 -15.60
CA TYR A 443 -5.00 -24.29 -16.67
C TYR A 443 -4.53 -25.64 -16.10
N PRO A 444 -5.31 -26.28 -15.21
CA PRO A 444 -4.89 -27.46 -14.48
C PRO A 444 -4.52 -28.65 -15.38
N LYS A 445 -5.16 -28.77 -16.55
CA LYS A 445 -4.91 -29.86 -17.51
C LYS A 445 -3.69 -29.61 -18.41
N VAL A 446 -3.27 -28.35 -18.56
CA VAL A 446 -2.01 -27.98 -19.22
C VAL A 446 -0.83 -28.13 -18.26
N MET A 447 -0.99 -27.66 -17.03
CA MET A 447 0.05 -27.58 -16.01
C MET A 447 0.30 -28.91 -15.30
N THR A 448 0.53 -29.98 -16.07
CA THR A 448 0.97 -31.29 -15.57
C THR A 448 2.43 -31.26 -15.14
N GLU A 449 2.90 -32.29 -14.43
CA GLU A 449 4.28 -32.38 -13.91
C GLU A 449 5.37 -32.11 -14.98
N ASP A 450 5.22 -32.67 -16.18
CA ASP A 450 6.19 -32.47 -17.26
C ASP A 450 6.15 -31.04 -17.84
N ALA A 451 4.95 -30.45 -17.97
CA ALA A 451 4.81 -29.06 -18.39
C ALA A 451 5.36 -28.10 -17.34
N LEU A 452 5.14 -28.37 -16.04
CA LEU A 452 5.72 -27.63 -14.94
C LEU A 452 7.25 -27.72 -14.93
N ARG A 453 7.83 -28.86 -15.31
CA ARG A 453 9.29 -29.00 -15.45
C ARG A 453 9.83 -28.09 -16.56
N ALA A 454 9.17 -28.04 -17.72
CA ALA A 454 9.53 -27.14 -18.81
C ALA A 454 9.43 -25.66 -18.39
N VAL A 455 8.34 -25.26 -17.73
CA VAL A 455 8.18 -23.90 -17.20
C VAL A 455 9.24 -23.56 -16.16
N ARG A 456 9.57 -24.48 -15.25
CA ARG A 456 10.63 -24.27 -14.25
C ARG A 456 12.00 -24.12 -14.91
N GLN A 457 12.28 -24.88 -15.97
CA GLN A 457 13.52 -24.72 -16.75
C GLN A 457 13.60 -23.33 -17.37
N TRP A 458 12.49 -22.81 -17.90
CA TRP A 458 12.43 -21.44 -18.40
C TRP A 458 12.57 -20.39 -17.30
N LEU A 459 11.94 -20.58 -16.13
CA LEU A 459 12.06 -19.64 -14.99
C LEU A 459 13.46 -19.61 -14.39
N ALA A 460 14.21 -20.72 -14.53
CA ALA A 460 15.60 -20.84 -14.12
C ALA A 460 16.58 -20.13 -15.06
N ALA A 461 16.15 -19.80 -16.28
CA ALA A 461 16.98 -19.03 -17.21
C ALA A 461 17.20 -17.61 -16.69
N GLY A 462 18.47 -17.21 -16.55
CA GLY A 462 18.89 -15.94 -15.99
C GLY A 462 18.99 -14.82 -17.04
N THR A 463 18.98 -15.18 -18.32
CA THR A 463 19.14 -14.24 -19.44
C THR A 463 18.10 -14.43 -20.54
N PRO A 464 17.77 -13.39 -21.33
CA PRO A 464 16.87 -13.51 -22.47
C PRO A 464 17.27 -14.58 -23.49
N ILE A 465 18.58 -14.80 -23.68
CA ILE A 465 19.11 -15.79 -24.62
C ILE A 465 18.84 -17.21 -24.12
N GLU A 466 19.03 -17.46 -22.83
CA GLU A 466 18.71 -18.76 -22.23
C GLU A 466 17.20 -19.03 -22.25
N GLU A 467 16.39 -18.01 -21.99
CA GLU A 467 14.93 -18.10 -22.06
C GLU A 467 14.45 -18.46 -23.48
N GLU A 468 15.02 -17.80 -24.50
CA GLU A 468 14.74 -18.08 -25.92
C GLU A 468 15.24 -19.47 -26.35
N SER A 469 16.39 -19.91 -25.83
CA SER A 469 16.93 -21.25 -26.07
C SER A 469 16.01 -22.34 -25.52
N VAL A 470 15.48 -22.16 -24.31
CA VAL A 470 14.47 -23.07 -23.75
C VAL A 470 13.20 -23.05 -24.60
N TYR A 471 12.71 -21.85 -24.96
CA TYR A 471 11.50 -21.71 -25.76
C TYR A 471 11.60 -22.41 -27.12
N THR A 472 12.69 -22.17 -27.84
CA THR A 472 12.96 -22.78 -29.16
C THR A 472 13.22 -24.28 -29.03
N GLY A 473 13.87 -24.73 -27.95
CA GLY A 473 14.16 -26.15 -27.72
C GLY A 473 12.94 -27.03 -27.48
N TYR A 474 11.80 -26.45 -27.08
CA TYR A 474 10.50 -27.13 -27.01
C TYR A 474 9.63 -26.90 -28.26
N GLU A 475 10.19 -26.29 -29.32
CA GLU A 475 9.50 -26.05 -30.60
C GLU A 475 8.12 -25.39 -30.43
N VAL A 476 8.04 -24.38 -29.57
CA VAL A 476 6.76 -23.72 -29.27
C VAL A 476 6.23 -22.98 -30.50
N ASP A 477 5.06 -23.40 -30.97
CA ASP A 477 4.32 -22.74 -32.06
C ASP A 477 3.30 -21.74 -31.49
N ASP A 478 3.58 -20.45 -31.64
CA ASP A 478 2.74 -19.34 -31.17
C ASP A 478 1.36 -19.32 -31.81
N ASP A 479 1.27 -19.56 -33.12
CA ASP A 479 0.02 -19.48 -33.88
C ASP A 479 -0.88 -20.67 -33.52
N TRP A 480 -0.28 -21.86 -33.37
CA TRP A 480 -0.99 -23.03 -32.87
C TRP A 480 -1.51 -22.80 -31.44
N CYS A 481 -0.66 -22.34 -30.52
CA CYS A 481 -1.08 -22.07 -29.14
C CYS A 481 -2.21 -21.04 -29.06
N LEU A 482 -2.16 -19.98 -29.88
CA LEU A 482 -3.20 -18.97 -29.96
C LEU A 482 -4.52 -19.55 -30.45
N SER A 483 -4.48 -20.31 -31.55
CA SER A 483 -5.68 -20.92 -32.14
C SER A 483 -6.38 -21.84 -31.14
N VAL A 484 -5.59 -22.62 -30.37
CA VAL A 484 -6.08 -23.50 -29.31
C VAL A 484 -6.78 -22.71 -28.22
N LEU A 485 -6.15 -21.68 -27.65
CA LEU A 485 -6.74 -20.89 -26.57
C LEU A 485 -8.01 -20.15 -27.02
N GLN A 486 -8.00 -19.62 -28.25
CA GLN A 486 -9.17 -18.95 -28.83
C GLN A 486 -10.35 -19.90 -29.00
N SER A 487 -10.12 -21.13 -29.47
CA SER A 487 -11.19 -22.12 -29.64
C SER A 487 -11.92 -22.45 -28.33
N TYR A 488 -11.18 -22.57 -27.22
CA TYR A 488 -11.77 -22.83 -25.90
C TYR A 488 -12.54 -21.61 -25.35
N GLN A 489 -12.07 -20.40 -25.67
CA GLN A 489 -12.74 -19.16 -25.27
C GLN A 489 -14.09 -18.97 -25.97
N THR A 490 -14.20 -19.32 -27.26
CA THR A 490 -15.47 -19.21 -28.02
C THR A 490 -16.44 -20.34 -27.73
N ASP A 491 -15.94 -21.57 -27.54
CA ASP A 491 -16.82 -22.74 -27.61
C ASP A 491 -17.34 -23.22 -26.24
N ARG A 492 -16.64 -22.97 -25.10
CA ARG A 492 -16.95 -23.69 -23.85
C ARG A 492 -16.78 -22.95 -22.52
N GLU A 493 -15.78 -22.09 -22.31
CA GLU A 493 -15.42 -21.67 -20.95
C GLU A 493 -14.97 -20.19 -20.85
N THR A 494 -15.82 -19.33 -20.27
CA THR A 494 -15.49 -17.90 -20.06
C THR A 494 -14.76 -17.62 -18.74
N LEU A 495 -14.78 -18.56 -17.79
CA LEU A 495 -14.22 -18.40 -16.45
C LEU A 495 -13.21 -19.52 -16.17
N PHE A 496 -12.14 -19.19 -15.46
CA PHE A 496 -11.16 -20.16 -14.96
C PHE A 496 -11.76 -20.99 -13.81
N PRO A 497 -11.35 -22.27 -13.65
CA PRO A 497 -10.32 -22.99 -14.41
C PRO A 497 -10.78 -23.45 -15.80
N TRP A 498 -9.86 -23.45 -16.78
CA TRP A 498 -10.10 -24.00 -18.11
C TRP A 498 -9.71 -25.48 -18.21
N SER A 499 -10.50 -26.26 -18.94
CA SER A 499 -10.27 -27.68 -19.23
C SER A 499 -9.28 -27.93 -20.37
N VAL A 500 -8.80 -26.86 -21.02
CA VAL A 500 -7.79 -26.91 -22.09
C VAL A 500 -6.59 -27.77 -21.66
N GLY A 501 -6.22 -28.73 -22.51
CA GLY A 501 -5.15 -29.70 -22.23
C GLY A 501 -5.62 -31.13 -21.94
N GLU A 502 -6.91 -31.37 -21.71
CA GLU A 502 -7.44 -32.71 -21.37
C GLU A 502 -7.06 -33.77 -22.41
N ASP A 503 -7.33 -33.49 -23.69
CA ASP A 503 -7.06 -34.40 -24.82
C ASP A 503 -5.71 -34.13 -25.53
N MET A 504 -4.84 -33.30 -24.96
CA MET A 504 -3.56 -32.94 -25.58
C MET A 504 -2.46 -33.95 -25.31
N THR A 505 -1.56 -34.11 -26.29
CA THR A 505 -0.31 -34.84 -26.11
C THR A 505 0.59 -34.15 -25.10
N LEU A 506 1.57 -34.89 -24.58
CA LEU A 506 2.57 -34.36 -23.66
C LEU A 506 3.34 -33.16 -24.25
N GLU A 507 3.59 -33.20 -25.56
CA GLU A 507 4.29 -32.12 -26.27
C GLU A 507 3.42 -30.87 -26.39
N GLY A 508 2.16 -31.02 -26.80
CA GLY A 508 1.22 -29.91 -26.88
C GLY A 508 1.02 -29.20 -25.54
N ARG A 509 0.97 -29.95 -24.43
CA ARG A 509 0.89 -29.36 -23.09
C ARG A 509 2.14 -28.56 -22.71
N ARG A 510 3.34 -29.07 -23.06
CA ARG A 510 4.61 -28.36 -22.81
C ARG A 510 4.71 -27.07 -23.59
N GLN A 511 4.37 -27.11 -24.88
CA GLN A 511 4.34 -25.92 -25.73
C GLN A 511 3.35 -24.88 -25.19
N LEU A 512 2.12 -25.30 -24.90
CA LEU A 512 1.09 -24.39 -24.39
C LEU A 512 1.45 -23.81 -23.01
N ALA A 513 2.08 -24.59 -22.13
CA ALA A 513 2.54 -24.10 -20.83
C ALA A 513 3.63 -23.02 -20.96
N LEU A 514 4.62 -23.23 -21.83
CA LEU A 514 5.66 -22.24 -22.10
C LEU A 514 5.10 -21.00 -22.77
N PHE A 515 4.18 -21.18 -23.72
CA PHE A 515 3.46 -20.09 -24.37
C PHE A 515 2.71 -19.22 -23.34
N LEU A 516 1.94 -19.83 -22.43
CA LEU A 516 1.20 -19.10 -21.38
C LEU A 516 2.09 -18.26 -20.46
N VAL A 517 3.35 -18.68 -20.25
CA VAL A 517 4.35 -17.94 -19.47
C VAL A 517 5.01 -16.83 -20.30
N CYS A 518 5.18 -17.04 -21.61
CA CYS A 518 5.94 -16.17 -22.51
C CYS A 518 5.09 -15.21 -23.34
N TYR A 519 3.77 -15.39 -23.42
CA TYR A 519 2.86 -14.68 -24.34
C TYR A 519 2.84 -13.15 -24.21
N LYS A 520 3.66 -12.55 -23.35
CA LYS A 520 3.89 -11.10 -23.31
C LYS A 520 5.32 -10.64 -23.52
N LYS A 521 6.29 -11.54 -23.75
CA LYS A 521 7.67 -11.13 -24.00
C LYS A 521 7.89 -10.50 -25.38
N ASN A 522 7.10 -10.85 -26.40
CA ASN A 522 7.44 -10.48 -27.78
C ASN A 522 6.32 -9.92 -28.70
N THR A 523 5.15 -9.50 -28.19
CA THR A 523 4.09 -8.96 -29.09
C THR A 523 3.78 -7.48 -28.86
N VAL A 524 4.60 -6.65 -29.49
CA VAL A 524 4.11 -5.54 -30.31
C VAL A 524 3.83 -6.13 -31.69
N TYR A 525 2.58 -6.42 -32.04
CA TYR A 525 2.17 -6.42 -33.45
C TYR A 525 0.77 -5.85 -33.63
N PRO A 526 0.59 -4.89 -34.55
CA PRO A 526 -0.71 -4.45 -35.03
C PRO A 526 -1.20 -5.45 -36.08
N VAL A 527 -2.40 -6.00 -35.91
CA VAL A 527 -3.08 -6.74 -36.97
C VAL A 527 -4.49 -6.20 -37.14
N ASN A 528 -4.60 -5.17 -37.98
CA ASN A 528 -5.54 -5.21 -39.10
C ASN A 528 -5.16 -4.12 -40.11
N LYS A 529 -4.44 -4.51 -41.17
CA LYS A 529 -4.47 -3.77 -42.44
C LYS A 529 -5.57 -4.39 -43.28
N ASN A 530 -6.51 -3.52 -43.68
CA ASN A 530 -7.56 -3.72 -44.67
C ASN A 530 -8.93 -4.22 -44.15
N ALA A 531 -9.54 -3.42 -43.27
CA ALA A 531 -10.91 -2.95 -43.48
C ALA A 531 -11.06 -1.60 -42.77
N THR A 532 -11.28 -0.55 -43.55
CA THR A 532 -11.32 0.85 -43.14
C THR A 532 -12.53 1.13 -42.25
N LEU A 533 -12.31 1.25 -40.94
CA LEU A 533 -13.15 2.02 -40.02
C LEU A 533 -12.24 2.72 -39.03
N SER A 534 -12.23 4.05 -39.11
CA SER A 534 -11.33 4.96 -38.44
C SER A 534 -11.41 4.86 -36.91
N LEU A 535 -10.36 4.34 -36.29
CA LEU A 535 -9.98 4.66 -34.91
C LEU A 535 -8.48 4.98 -34.90
N SER A 536 -8.20 6.25 -34.69
CA SER A 536 -6.88 6.88 -34.72
C SER A 536 -6.02 6.47 -33.52
N SER A 537 -4.95 5.71 -33.81
CA SER A 537 -3.54 5.93 -33.42
C SER A 537 -3.14 6.54 -32.06
N GLY A 538 -2.20 5.85 -31.39
CA GLY A 538 -1.23 6.36 -30.39
C GLY A 538 -1.51 5.83 -28.97
N THR A 539 -0.62 5.21 -28.19
CA THR A 539 0.85 5.24 -28.11
C THR A 539 1.32 4.03 -27.26
N LYS A 540 2.48 3.45 -27.61
CA LYS A 540 3.25 2.42 -26.87
C LYS A 540 3.94 3.03 -25.64
N VAL A 541 4.10 2.29 -24.53
CA VAL A 541 5.30 2.31 -23.65
C VAL A 541 5.41 0.97 -22.89
N TYR A 542 6.57 0.32 -22.97
CA TYR A 542 7.03 -0.72 -22.04
C TYR A 542 7.82 -0.07 -20.89
N ALA A 543 7.67 -0.60 -19.68
CA ALA A 543 8.70 -0.47 -18.65
C ALA A 543 9.44 -1.80 -18.52
N LYS A 544 10.64 -1.82 -19.09
CA LYS A 544 11.74 -2.70 -18.66
C LYS A 544 12.17 -2.16 -17.29
N LEU A 545 12.13 -3.00 -16.26
CA LEU A 545 12.76 -2.72 -14.98
C LEU A 545 13.71 -3.87 -14.66
#